data_AF-A0A0E0J8S7-F1
#
_entry.id   AF-A0A0E0J8S7-F1
#
_cell.length_a   1.000
_cell.length_b   1.000
_cell.length_c   1.000
_cell.angle_alpha   90.00
_cell.angle_beta   90.00
_cell.angle_gamma   90.00
#
_symmetry.space_group_name_H-M   'P 1'
#
loop_
_entity.id
_entity.type
_entity.pdbx_description
1 polymer ?
#
loop_
_entity_poly.entity_id
_entity_poly.type
_entity_poly.pdbx_seq_one_letter_code
_entity_poly.pdbx_strand_id
1 'polypeptide(L)'
;MQQRFNIMEHMVMSQGVQNIETSSHHASNSRHAEVGKDVILYAVLRSDTPVAKATIVSIDPSSLVGGQPLGVEFYEVVVNVVLKRDALLPRPYDDMQTMADAQYTSIAWPNNRLNVSKRSAMSKSANSKSADENFNTLVDGKVYKCSSSNIRRLSLQSSCVENDVMQDFMNKCSHIRSLSFFRENKETPHLPKFRYLRVLVFEDCDSLGNQHIKYLRFFCQLKYLRINSEGITELPDKIGDLKNLQTLDIHGSKIGKLPAAIGRLQNLLYLHVNSDVELPDEVGDLQALQVLSDAFSYNSIKFVEELRRLTKLRSLHIGLHSSLKLCYHDMRRYEEALKSSLTVLGKHSLRSLVISRADCLGDYLMDLLCDTVPCLQVLVMYGPWNGMLSERIASLDNLSFLAICVRSIKQKDLWVLGGLPSLLKLELHLLYGPDERLIISSQLFQCLKKFKLKYEFGGGLSMVCEKEAMPKLQMLHLRFKAIETKSNTGFELRLEHLSSLRHLSVTVDCDDATRRRVEAAEATIRNTVRIHPRCPTLEIKRKWESDMVKDEDEMERRECTIEEEEVQHQDP
;
A
#
# COMPACT_ATOMS: atom_id res chain seq x y z
N MET A 1 -39.95 -27.22 -9.28
CA MET A 1 -39.36 -26.57 -8.09
C MET A 1 -37.95 -26.12 -8.42
N GLN A 2 -37.72 -24.81 -8.33
CA GLN A 2 -36.44 -24.07 -8.31
C GLN A 2 -35.41 -24.33 -9.42
N GLN A 3 -35.65 -23.74 -10.59
CA GLN A 3 -34.57 -23.12 -11.36
C GLN A 3 -34.09 -21.87 -10.59
N ARG A 4 -32.95 -21.95 -9.91
CA ARG A 4 -32.24 -20.76 -9.42
C ARG A 4 -31.51 -20.13 -10.60
N PHE A 5 -32.01 -18.98 -11.05
CA PHE A 5 -31.32 -18.10 -11.99
C PHE A 5 -29.96 -17.70 -11.39
N ASN A 6 -28.87 -18.14 -12.01
CA ASN A 6 -27.54 -17.56 -11.83
C ASN A 6 -27.57 -16.15 -12.43
N ILE A 7 -27.76 -15.15 -11.57
CA ILE A 7 -27.48 -13.76 -11.90
C ILE A 7 -25.99 -13.58 -11.60
N MET A 8 -25.13 -13.70 -12.61
CA MET A 8 -23.75 -13.24 -12.52
C MET A 8 -23.78 -11.72 -12.40
N GLU A 9 -23.43 -11.20 -11.22
CA GLU A 9 -23.25 -9.77 -10.99
C GLU A 9 -21.92 -9.31 -11.60
N HIS A 10 -21.98 -8.47 -12.63
CA HIS A 10 -20.79 -7.95 -13.30
C HIS A 10 -20.19 -6.76 -12.53
N MET A 11 -18.91 -6.85 -12.15
CA MET A 11 -18.11 -5.81 -11.46
C MET A 11 -17.05 -5.24 -12.40
N VAL A 12 -16.62 -3.99 -12.15
CA VAL A 12 -15.88 -3.18 -13.14
C VAL A 12 -14.69 -2.44 -12.50
N MET A 13 -13.54 -2.33 -13.19
CA MET A 13 -12.38 -1.50 -12.80
C MET A 13 -12.19 -0.27 -13.67
N SER A 14 -11.75 0.86 -13.11
CA SER A 14 -11.21 1.98 -13.90
C SER A 14 -9.69 2.06 -13.77
N GLN A 15 -8.95 2.08 -14.88
CA GLN A 15 -7.48 2.13 -14.88
C GLN A 15 -6.96 3.58 -15.01
N GLY A 16 -5.99 3.96 -14.18
CA GLY A 16 -5.06 5.08 -14.39
C GLY A 16 -3.67 4.55 -14.75
N VAL A 17 -2.89 5.28 -15.56
CA VAL A 17 -1.56 4.83 -16.05
C VAL A 17 -0.51 5.90 -15.79
N GLN A 18 0.49 5.62 -14.94
CA GLN A 18 1.69 6.45 -14.79
C GLN A 18 2.76 6.15 -15.86
N ASN A 19 3.53 7.18 -16.24
CA ASN A 19 4.55 7.15 -17.29
C ASN A 19 5.85 6.45 -16.84
N ILE A 20 6.42 5.69 -17.77
CA ILE A 20 7.80 5.20 -17.77
C ILE A 20 8.61 6.19 -18.59
N GLU A 21 9.66 6.79 -18.02
CA GLU A 21 10.69 7.47 -18.81
C GLU A 21 11.42 6.43 -19.67
N THR A 22 11.38 6.64 -20.98
CA THR A 22 12.00 5.77 -21.98
C THR A 22 13.48 6.06 -22.12
N SER A 23 14.32 5.02 -22.05
CA SER A 23 15.44 4.89 -22.99
C SER A 23 15.43 3.51 -23.65
N SER A 24 15.40 3.58 -24.99
CA SER A 24 15.69 2.59 -26.04
C SER A 24 15.08 1.17 -26.05
N HIS A 25 14.24 0.99 -27.09
CA HIS A 25 14.15 -0.16 -28.00
C HIS A 25 14.07 -1.59 -27.46
N HIS A 26 12.85 -2.12 -27.35
CA HIS A 26 12.37 -3.28 -28.12
C HIS A 26 10.86 -3.49 -27.87
N ALA A 27 10.08 -3.63 -28.94
CA ALA A 27 8.65 -3.90 -28.88
C ALA A 27 8.40 -5.36 -28.45
N SER A 28 8.11 -5.58 -27.17
CA SER A 28 7.58 -6.85 -26.65
C SER A 28 6.50 -6.63 -25.59
N ASN A 29 5.27 -7.04 -25.93
CA ASN A 29 4.09 -7.27 -25.08
C ASN A 29 3.73 -6.22 -24.00
N SER A 30 2.74 -5.38 -24.34
CA SER A 30 2.04 -4.39 -23.50
C SER A 30 1.27 -4.94 -22.27
N ARG A 31 1.49 -6.19 -21.86
CA ARG A 31 0.80 -6.81 -20.70
C ARG A 31 1.45 -6.39 -19.38
N HIS A 32 2.77 -6.35 -19.28
CA HIS A 32 3.45 -6.06 -18.01
C HIS A 32 3.33 -4.61 -17.51
N ALA A 33 2.85 -3.70 -18.35
CA ALA A 33 2.70 -2.29 -17.99
C ALA A 33 1.51 -2.00 -17.05
N GLU A 34 0.69 -3.00 -16.67
CA GLU A 34 -0.47 -2.80 -15.78
C GLU A 34 -0.20 -3.09 -14.30
N VAL A 35 0.85 -3.84 -13.98
CA VAL A 35 1.23 -4.17 -12.60
C VAL A 35 1.82 -2.94 -11.91
N GLY A 36 1.39 -2.68 -10.68
CA GLY A 36 1.74 -1.51 -9.87
C GLY A 36 0.77 -0.33 -9.98
N LYS A 37 -0.26 -0.39 -10.83
CA LYS A 37 -1.24 0.70 -11.01
C LYS A 37 -2.31 0.72 -9.94
N ASP A 38 -2.62 1.91 -9.45
CA ASP A 38 -3.79 2.16 -8.62
C ASP A 38 -5.08 2.15 -9.47
N VAL A 39 -6.10 1.47 -8.97
CA VAL A 39 -7.41 1.33 -9.58
C VAL A 39 -8.52 1.61 -8.57
N ILE A 40 -9.63 2.13 -9.08
CA ILE A 40 -10.87 2.26 -8.32
C ILE A 40 -11.78 1.09 -8.67
N LEU A 41 -12.22 0.38 -7.64
CA LEU A 41 -13.10 -0.77 -7.72
C LEU A 41 -14.55 -0.31 -7.55
N TYR A 42 -15.46 -0.76 -8.42
CA TYR A 42 -16.89 -0.43 -8.34
C TYR A 42 -17.75 -1.68 -8.13
N ALA A 43 -18.77 -1.59 -7.26
CA ALA A 43 -19.75 -2.67 -7.09
C ALA A 43 -20.92 -2.52 -8.07
N VAL A 44 -21.12 -3.50 -8.95
CA VAL A 44 -22.31 -3.73 -9.80
C VAL A 44 -22.67 -2.63 -10.82
N LEU A 45 -23.23 -3.07 -11.95
CA LEU A 45 -23.98 -2.25 -12.90
C LEU A 45 -25.02 -1.36 -12.19
N ARG A 46 -24.94 -0.04 -12.41
CA ARG A 46 -25.79 1.05 -11.86
C ARG A 46 -25.36 1.65 -10.51
N SER A 47 -24.37 1.11 -9.81
CA SER A 47 -23.76 1.86 -8.71
C SER A 47 -22.72 2.83 -9.27
N ASP A 48 -22.94 4.11 -9.05
CA ASP A 48 -21.91 5.12 -9.28
C ASP A 48 -20.91 5.15 -8.11
N THR A 49 -21.05 4.29 -7.10
CA THR A 49 -20.28 4.37 -5.85
C THR A 49 -19.07 3.44 -5.91
N PRO A 50 -17.84 3.96 -5.77
CA PRO A 50 -16.65 3.13 -5.65
C PRO A 50 -16.68 2.38 -4.32
N VAL A 51 -16.19 1.14 -4.32
CA VAL A 51 -16.18 0.24 -3.16
C VAL A 51 -14.80 0.05 -2.55
N ALA A 52 -13.74 0.27 -3.32
CA ALA A 52 -12.38 0.37 -2.81
C ALA A 52 -11.42 1.05 -3.79
N LYS A 53 -10.25 1.42 -3.26
CA LYS A 53 -9.02 1.64 -4.00
C LYS A 53 -8.13 0.42 -3.85
N ALA A 54 -7.52 -0.04 -4.94
CA ALA A 54 -6.61 -1.16 -4.93
C ALA A 54 -5.42 -0.92 -5.87
N THR A 55 -4.32 -1.64 -5.69
CA THR A 55 -3.20 -1.66 -6.64
C THR A 55 -3.19 -3.00 -7.36
N ILE A 56 -3.04 -3.00 -8.68
CA ILE A 56 -2.87 -4.23 -9.46
C ILE A 56 -1.50 -4.83 -9.11
N VAL A 57 -1.46 -6.07 -8.61
CA VAL A 57 -0.22 -6.75 -8.20
C VAL A 57 0.17 -7.85 -9.18
N SER A 58 -0.80 -8.46 -9.86
CA SER A 58 -0.55 -9.45 -10.90
C SER A 58 -1.67 -9.44 -11.92
N ILE A 59 -1.30 -9.73 -13.17
CA ILE A 59 -2.20 -9.99 -14.28
C ILE A 59 -1.97 -11.39 -14.88
N ASP A 60 -1.11 -12.18 -14.25
CA ASP A 60 -0.81 -13.53 -14.70
C ASP A 60 -2.00 -14.44 -14.36
N PRO A 61 -2.66 -15.06 -15.36
CA PRO A 61 -3.79 -15.96 -15.14
C PRO A 61 -3.47 -17.15 -14.23
N SER A 62 -2.19 -17.50 -14.09
CA SER A 62 -1.71 -18.59 -13.24
C SER A 62 -1.45 -18.19 -11.79
N SER A 63 -1.42 -16.88 -11.48
CA SER A 63 -1.29 -16.39 -10.10
C SER A 63 -2.42 -16.92 -9.22
N LEU A 64 -2.09 -17.27 -7.97
CA LEU A 64 -3.02 -17.88 -7.03
C LEU A 64 -3.52 -16.84 -6.02
N VAL A 65 -4.83 -16.60 -6.02
CA VAL A 65 -5.52 -15.82 -4.99
C VAL A 65 -6.51 -16.73 -4.28
N GLY A 66 -6.41 -16.83 -2.96
CA GLY A 66 -7.23 -17.78 -2.19
C GLY A 66 -7.00 -19.24 -2.54
N GLY A 67 -5.80 -19.58 -3.03
CA GLY A 67 -5.48 -20.93 -3.49
C GLY A 67 -6.09 -21.32 -4.84
N GLN A 68 -6.79 -20.42 -5.52
CA GLN A 68 -7.33 -20.67 -6.86
C GLN A 68 -6.61 -19.82 -7.93
N PRO A 69 -6.41 -20.35 -9.15
CA PRO A 69 -5.87 -19.57 -10.26
C PRO A 69 -6.78 -18.39 -10.61
N LEU A 70 -6.17 -17.25 -10.89
CA LEU A 70 -6.85 -16.01 -11.28
C LEU A 70 -7.70 -16.17 -12.54
N GLY A 71 -7.18 -16.84 -13.56
CA GLY A 71 -7.81 -16.91 -14.88
C GLY A 71 -7.68 -15.61 -15.66
N VAL A 72 -8.06 -15.64 -16.94
CA VAL A 72 -7.88 -14.50 -17.87
C VAL A 72 -8.85 -13.34 -17.64
N GLU A 73 -9.87 -13.53 -16.81
CA GLU A 73 -10.96 -12.57 -16.58
C GLU A 73 -10.74 -11.70 -15.33
N PHE A 74 -9.72 -12.00 -14.52
CA PHE A 74 -9.45 -11.31 -13.26
C PHE A 74 -8.03 -10.79 -13.20
N TYR A 75 -7.82 -9.69 -12.48
CA TYR A 75 -6.50 -9.27 -12.02
C TYR A 75 -6.39 -9.45 -10.52
N GLU A 76 -5.16 -9.69 -10.07
CA GLU A 76 -4.83 -9.66 -8.66
C GLU A 76 -4.70 -8.20 -8.25
N VAL A 77 -5.49 -7.78 -7.27
CA VAL A 77 -5.42 -6.42 -6.74
C VAL A 77 -5.28 -6.46 -5.23
N VAL A 78 -4.37 -5.67 -4.67
CA VAL A 78 -4.30 -5.47 -3.22
C VAL A 78 -5.18 -4.30 -2.86
N VAL A 79 -6.19 -4.53 -2.02
CA VAL A 79 -7.10 -3.46 -1.58
C VAL A 79 -6.39 -2.57 -0.57
N ASN A 80 -6.12 -1.33 -0.96
CA ASN A 80 -5.43 -0.37 -0.10
C ASN A 80 -6.42 0.37 0.80
N VAL A 81 -7.58 0.76 0.24
CA VAL A 81 -8.60 1.54 0.95
C VAL A 81 -9.97 0.96 0.65
N VAL A 82 -10.70 0.56 1.68
CA VAL A 82 -12.08 0.08 1.55
C VAL A 82 -13.03 1.25 1.70
N LEU A 83 -13.79 1.58 0.66
CA LEU A 83 -14.71 2.71 0.61
C LEU A 83 -16.15 2.31 1.00
N LYS A 84 -16.53 1.06 0.71
CA LYS A 84 -17.82 0.49 1.07
C LYS A 84 -17.63 -0.89 1.69
N ARG A 85 -17.63 -0.95 3.03
CA ARG A 85 -17.30 -2.16 3.81
C ARG A 85 -18.23 -3.34 3.53
N ASP A 86 -19.52 -3.10 3.34
CA ASP A 86 -20.57 -4.10 3.11
C ASP A 86 -20.64 -4.60 1.65
N ALA A 87 -19.79 -4.09 0.75
CA ALA A 87 -19.76 -4.58 -0.62
C ALA A 87 -19.21 -6.00 -0.66
N LEU A 88 -19.88 -6.90 -1.37
CA LEU A 88 -19.43 -8.29 -1.52
C LEU A 88 -18.23 -8.39 -2.46
N LEU A 89 -17.36 -9.36 -2.20
CA LEU A 89 -16.24 -9.68 -3.09
C LEU A 89 -16.74 -10.44 -4.33
N PRO A 90 -16.22 -10.14 -5.53
CA PRO A 90 -16.55 -10.89 -6.75
C PRO A 90 -16.16 -12.36 -6.65
N ARG A 91 -15.05 -12.62 -5.97
CA ARG A 91 -14.54 -13.97 -5.72
C ARG A 91 -14.12 -14.09 -4.25
N PRO A 92 -15.09 -14.39 -3.35
CA PRO A 92 -14.81 -14.68 -1.95
C PRO A 92 -13.89 -15.91 -1.84
N TYR A 93 -12.99 -15.92 -0.86
CA TYR A 93 -12.18 -17.08 -0.50
C TYR A 93 -11.84 -17.02 0.99
N ASP A 94 -11.54 -18.17 1.59
CA ASP A 94 -11.44 -18.32 3.06
C ASP A 94 -12.69 -17.74 3.75
N ASP A 95 -12.53 -16.95 4.82
CA ASP A 95 -13.61 -16.24 5.52
C ASP A 95 -13.90 -14.84 4.92
N MET A 96 -13.25 -14.50 3.79
CA MET A 96 -13.29 -13.18 3.19
C MET A 96 -14.50 -13.05 2.26
N GLN A 97 -15.57 -12.38 2.72
CA GLN A 97 -16.82 -12.24 1.95
C GLN A 97 -17.07 -10.81 1.47
N THR A 98 -16.58 -9.82 2.21
CA THR A 98 -16.86 -8.41 1.98
C THR A 98 -15.59 -7.61 1.72
N MET A 99 -15.73 -6.40 1.18
CA MET A 99 -14.60 -5.48 1.00
C MET A 99 -13.97 -5.12 2.35
N ALA A 100 -14.73 -5.14 3.45
CA ALA A 100 -14.17 -4.94 4.79
C ALA A 100 -13.08 -5.96 5.14
N ASP A 101 -13.30 -7.21 4.75
CA ASP A 101 -12.39 -8.32 5.01
C ASP A 101 -11.18 -8.23 4.07
N ALA A 102 -11.34 -7.59 2.92
CA ALA A 102 -10.31 -7.48 1.90
C ALA A 102 -9.24 -6.41 2.18
N GLN A 103 -9.39 -5.55 3.20
CA GLN A 103 -8.46 -4.44 3.44
C GLN A 103 -7.01 -4.93 3.66
N TYR A 104 -6.07 -4.41 2.88
CA TYR A 104 -4.65 -4.80 2.81
C TYR A 104 -4.39 -6.26 2.39
N THR A 105 -5.38 -6.89 1.78
CA THR A 105 -5.26 -8.25 1.24
C THR A 105 -5.38 -8.23 -0.28
N SER A 106 -4.88 -9.30 -0.88
CA SER A 106 -4.94 -9.51 -2.33
C SER A 106 -6.26 -10.19 -2.70
N ILE A 107 -7.02 -9.61 -3.62
CA ILE A 107 -8.26 -10.18 -4.14
C ILE A 107 -8.23 -10.32 -5.64
N ALA A 108 -9.00 -11.28 -6.16
CA ALA A 108 -9.24 -11.39 -7.59
C ALA A 108 -10.37 -10.43 -7.97
N TRP A 109 -10.11 -9.46 -8.84
CA TRP A 109 -11.11 -8.50 -9.30
C TRP A 109 -11.28 -8.55 -10.82
N PRO A 110 -12.52 -8.51 -11.37
CA PRO A 110 -12.74 -8.62 -12.80
C PRO A 110 -11.99 -7.56 -13.60
N ASN A 111 -11.23 -7.99 -14.61
CA ASN A 111 -10.66 -7.09 -15.59
C ASN A 111 -11.74 -6.73 -16.64
N ASN A 112 -11.86 -5.46 -17.01
CA ASN A 112 -12.93 -4.99 -17.92
C ASN A 112 -12.76 -5.42 -19.38
N ARG A 113 -12.10 -6.55 -19.69
CA ARG A 113 -12.00 -7.00 -21.08
C ARG A 113 -13.33 -7.58 -21.52
N LEU A 114 -14.20 -6.75 -22.09
CA LEU A 114 -15.15 -7.20 -23.10
C LEU A 114 -14.33 -7.89 -24.20
N ASN A 115 -14.43 -9.22 -24.30
CA ASN A 115 -13.80 -10.02 -25.33
C ASN A 115 -14.25 -9.54 -26.73
N VAL A 116 -13.47 -8.66 -27.35
CA VAL A 116 -13.52 -8.39 -28.79
C VAL A 116 -12.66 -9.44 -29.49
N SER A 117 -13.06 -10.71 -29.41
CA SER A 117 -12.33 -11.79 -30.09
C SER A 117 -13.20 -13.00 -30.41
N LYS A 118 -14.40 -12.78 -30.96
CA LYS A 118 -15.00 -13.66 -31.97
C LYS A 118 -15.76 -12.80 -32.98
N ARG A 119 -15.02 -12.14 -33.87
CA ARG A 119 -15.55 -11.56 -35.12
C ARG A 119 -15.17 -12.46 -36.30
N SER A 120 -15.89 -13.56 -36.44
CA SER A 120 -16.31 -14.04 -37.75
C SER A 120 -17.66 -14.74 -37.52
N ALA A 121 -18.65 -14.39 -38.34
CA ALA A 121 -20.06 -14.77 -38.25
C ALA A 121 -20.86 -14.17 -37.06
N MET A 122 -21.25 -12.90 -37.19
CA MET A 122 -22.63 -12.41 -36.99
C MET A 122 -22.63 -10.87 -37.05
N SER A 123 -22.68 -10.34 -38.26
CA SER A 123 -23.12 -8.97 -38.51
C SER A 123 -24.60 -8.87 -38.13
N LYS A 124 -24.92 -8.27 -36.97
CA LYS A 124 -26.12 -7.45 -36.65
C LYS A 124 -26.43 -7.29 -35.15
N SER A 125 -25.69 -7.88 -34.21
CA SER A 125 -26.00 -7.73 -32.76
C SER A 125 -25.01 -6.87 -31.94
N ALA A 126 -24.06 -6.18 -32.57
CA ALA A 126 -23.05 -5.40 -31.83
C ALA A 126 -23.58 -4.06 -31.24
N ASN A 127 -24.83 -3.68 -31.55
CA ASN A 127 -25.48 -2.47 -31.03
C ASN A 127 -26.21 -2.67 -29.68
N SER A 128 -26.18 -3.87 -29.08
CA SER A 128 -27.02 -4.17 -27.91
C SER A 128 -26.30 -4.30 -26.57
N LYS A 129 -24.95 -4.30 -26.50
CA LYS A 129 -24.23 -4.56 -25.23
C LYS A 129 -23.64 -3.32 -24.54
N SER A 130 -23.29 -2.26 -25.27
CA SER A 130 -22.89 -0.98 -24.66
C SER A 130 -24.08 -0.16 -24.13
N ALA A 131 -25.29 -0.44 -24.63
CA ALA A 131 -26.53 0.18 -24.16
C ALA A 131 -26.93 -0.28 -22.74
N ASP A 132 -26.45 -1.44 -22.28
CA ASP A 132 -26.80 -2.00 -20.97
C ASP A 132 -25.95 -1.45 -19.80
N GLU A 133 -24.80 -0.81 -20.07
CA GLU A 133 -23.79 -0.51 -19.02
C GLU A 133 -23.74 0.94 -18.50
N ASN A 134 -24.46 1.89 -19.13
CA ASN A 134 -24.49 3.34 -18.79
C ASN A 134 -23.09 3.99 -18.53
N PHE A 135 -22.03 3.37 -19.05
CA PHE A 135 -20.62 3.72 -18.86
C PHE A 135 -20.01 3.95 -20.24
N ASN A 136 -19.21 5.01 -20.39
CA ASN A 136 -18.50 5.30 -21.62
C ASN A 136 -17.07 5.77 -21.32
N THR A 137 -16.10 5.25 -22.08
CA THR A 137 -14.69 5.66 -22.02
C THR A 137 -14.33 6.27 -23.36
N LEU A 138 -13.85 7.51 -23.33
CA LEU A 138 -13.35 8.19 -24.52
C LEU A 138 -11.83 8.01 -24.58
N VAL A 139 -11.33 7.32 -25.61
CA VAL A 139 -9.90 7.09 -25.88
C VAL A 139 -9.59 7.53 -27.31
N ASP A 140 -8.54 8.33 -27.50
CA ASP A 140 -7.98 8.74 -28.81
C ASP A 140 -8.98 9.27 -29.85
N GLY A 141 -9.82 10.23 -29.47
CA GLY A 141 -10.65 11.01 -30.41
C GLY A 141 -11.77 10.22 -31.12
N LYS A 142 -11.90 8.90 -30.89
CA LYS A 142 -13.01 8.11 -31.42
C LYS A 142 -14.21 8.22 -30.50
N VAL A 143 -15.11 9.15 -30.83
CA VAL A 143 -16.45 9.21 -30.23
C VAL A 143 -17.25 7.99 -30.72
N TYR A 144 -17.41 6.98 -29.86
CA TYR A 144 -18.40 5.94 -30.11
C TYR A 144 -19.79 6.57 -30.03
N LYS A 145 -20.53 6.58 -31.15
CA LYS A 145 -21.92 7.07 -31.24
C LYS A 145 -22.81 6.33 -30.24
N CYS A 146 -22.90 6.85 -29.03
CA CYS A 146 -23.82 6.39 -28.00
C CYS A 146 -24.92 7.46 -27.85
N SER A 147 -26.18 7.03 -27.73
CA SER A 147 -27.28 7.95 -27.45
C SER A 147 -27.02 8.64 -26.11
N SER A 148 -26.71 9.92 -26.14
CA SER A 148 -26.18 10.72 -25.02
C SER A 148 -27.09 10.81 -23.79
N SER A 149 -28.34 10.34 -23.87
CA SER A 149 -29.35 10.41 -22.80
C SER A 149 -29.17 9.43 -21.64
N ASN A 150 -28.35 8.37 -21.79
CA ASN A 150 -28.22 7.30 -20.79
C ASN A 150 -26.86 7.24 -20.06
N ILE A 151 -25.90 8.10 -20.41
CA ILE A 151 -24.54 8.03 -19.84
C ILE A 151 -24.54 8.60 -18.42
N ARG A 152 -24.23 7.75 -17.43
CA ARG A 152 -24.11 8.14 -16.02
C ARG A 152 -22.68 8.20 -15.54
N ARG A 153 -21.76 7.53 -16.24
CA ARG A 153 -20.34 7.47 -15.90
C ARG A 153 -19.50 7.77 -17.13
N LEU A 154 -18.60 8.72 -17.00
CA LEU A 154 -17.72 9.17 -18.07
C LEU A 154 -16.28 9.15 -17.58
N SER A 155 -15.42 8.44 -18.31
CA SER A 155 -13.97 8.48 -18.14
C SER A 155 -13.36 9.14 -19.38
N LEU A 156 -12.58 10.19 -19.14
CA LEU A 156 -11.92 10.99 -20.17
C LEU A 156 -10.43 10.70 -20.12
N GLN A 157 -9.91 10.13 -21.21
CA GLN A 157 -8.52 9.77 -21.40
C GLN A 157 -8.09 10.25 -22.79
N SER A 158 -7.54 11.46 -22.93
CA SER A 158 -6.95 11.87 -24.21
C SER A 158 -6.06 13.09 -24.12
N SER A 159 -4.96 13.04 -24.88
CA SER A 159 -4.10 14.18 -25.22
C SER A 159 -4.58 14.96 -26.47
N CYS A 160 -5.73 14.62 -27.08
CA CYS A 160 -6.03 15.03 -28.48
C CYS A 160 -7.51 15.20 -28.89
N VAL A 161 -8.46 15.58 -28.02
CA VAL A 161 -9.84 15.88 -28.50
C VAL A 161 -9.97 17.37 -28.80
N GLU A 162 -10.41 17.72 -30.01
CA GLU A 162 -10.76 19.08 -30.41
C GLU A 162 -11.89 19.64 -29.52
N ASN A 163 -11.74 20.90 -29.08
CA ASN A 163 -12.56 21.57 -28.06
C ASN A 163 -14.07 21.49 -28.36
N ASP A 164 -14.45 21.69 -29.63
CA ASP A 164 -15.85 21.73 -30.06
C ASP A 164 -16.57 20.38 -29.87
N VAL A 165 -15.85 19.27 -30.07
CA VAL A 165 -16.41 17.92 -29.91
C VAL A 165 -16.59 17.56 -28.44
N MET A 166 -15.62 17.93 -27.59
CA MET A 166 -15.75 17.76 -26.14
C MET A 166 -16.89 18.63 -25.58
N GLN A 167 -16.99 19.89 -25.97
CA GLN A 167 -18.03 20.79 -25.45
C GLN A 167 -19.43 20.35 -25.90
N ASP A 168 -19.63 19.97 -27.17
CA ASP A 168 -20.92 19.46 -27.66
C ASP A 168 -21.31 18.16 -26.93
N PHE A 169 -20.36 17.25 -26.71
CA PHE A 169 -20.60 16.02 -25.94
C PHE A 169 -20.96 16.32 -24.48
N MET A 170 -20.22 17.22 -23.83
CA MET A 170 -20.43 17.60 -22.43
C MET A 170 -21.75 18.35 -22.23
N ASN A 171 -22.19 19.14 -23.22
CA ASN A 171 -23.50 19.79 -23.21
C ASN A 171 -24.66 18.78 -23.23
N LYS A 172 -24.47 17.60 -23.85
CA LYS A 172 -25.49 16.55 -23.95
C LYS A 172 -25.53 15.61 -22.74
N CYS A 173 -24.54 15.66 -21.84
CA CYS A 173 -24.36 14.69 -20.75
C CYS A 173 -24.54 15.30 -19.33
N SER A 174 -25.54 16.15 -19.13
CA SER A 174 -25.80 16.81 -17.84
C SER A 174 -26.20 15.87 -16.68
N HIS A 175 -26.61 14.64 -17.00
CA HIS A 175 -27.04 13.61 -16.04
C HIS A 175 -25.89 12.73 -15.51
N ILE A 176 -24.63 13.04 -15.84
CA ILE A 176 -23.46 12.31 -15.35
C ILE A 176 -23.39 12.37 -13.82
N ARG A 177 -23.04 11.22 -13.22
CA ARG A 177 -22.87 10.99 -11.79
C ARG A 177 -21.45 10.56 -11.42
N SER A 178 -20.68 10.03 -12.36
CA SER A 178 -19.26 9.76 -12.18
C SER A 178 -18.47 10.37 -13.32
N LEU A 179 -17.47 11.17 -12.98
CA LEU A 179 -16.57 11.80 -13.93
C LEU A 179 -15.12 11.56 -13.50
N SER A 180 -14.32 10.99 -14.39
CA SER A 180 -12.92 10.70 -14.13
C SER A 180 -12.05 11.25 -15.25
N PHE A 181 -11.08 12.09 -14.87
CA PHE A 181 -10.06 12.61 -15.76
C PHE A 181 -8.77 11.83 -15.54
N PHE A 182 -8.19 11.34 -16.63
CA PHE A 182 -6.90 10.68 -16.64
C PHE A 182 -5.97 11.41 -17.61
N ARG A 183 -4.73 11.67 -17.16
CA ARG A 183 -3.65 12.32 -17.92
C ARG A 183 -3.92 13.79 -18.24
N GLU A 184 -2.91 14.45 -18.81
CA GLU A 184 -3.00 15.80 -19.35
C GLU A 184 -4.10 15.91 -20.40
N ASN A 185 -5.13 16.68 -20.06
CA ASN A 185 -6.04 17.25 -21.05
C ASN A 185 -5.58 18.70 -21.27
N LYS A 186 -5.45 19.11 -22.54
CA LYS A 186 -5.08 20.49 -22.89
C LYS A 186 -6.11 21.51 -22.41
N GLU A 187 -7.36 21.09 -22.25
CA GLU A 187 -8.47 21.94 -21.84
C GLU A 187 -9.40 21.21 -20.88
N THR A 188 -9.86 21.92 -19.86
CA THR A 188 -10.79 21.39 -18.87
C THR A 188 -12.22 21.69 -19.26
N PRO A 189 -13.13 20.71 -19.24
CA PRO A 189 -14.54 20.98 -19.46
C PRO A 189 -15.10 21.85 -18.33
N HIS A 190 -16.08 22.71 -18.64
CA HIS A 190 -16.77 23.53 -17.65
C HIS A 190 -17.56 22.66 -16.65
N LEU A 191 -16.90 22.28 -15.56
CA LEU A 191 -17.43 21.38 -14.52
C LEU A 191 -18.76 21.81 -13.86
N PRO A 192 -19.11 23.11 -13.68
CA PRO A 192 -20.33 23.51 -12.96
C PRO A 192 -21.68 22.95 -13.50
N LYS A 193 -21.69 22.39 -14.71
CA LYS A 193 -22.89 21.83 -15.34
C LYS A 193 -23.31 20.47 -14.75
N PHE A 194 -22.42 19.72 -14.10
CA PHE A 194 -22.69 18.37 -13.59
C PHE A 194 -23.31 18.35 -12.19
N ARG A 195 -24.54 18.87 -12.04
CA ARG A 195 -25.22 19.00 -10.72
C ARG A 195 -25.52 17.67 -10.02
N TYR A 196 -25.54 16.57 -10.76
CA TYR A 196 -25.82 15.23 -10.23
C TYR A 196 -24.55 14.43 -9.91
N LEU A 197 -23.37 15.07 -10.00
CA LEU A 197 -22.10 14.40 -9.80
C LEU A 197 -21.97 13.86 -8.37
N ARG A 198 -21.62 12.57 -8.27
CA ARG A 198 -21.39 11.82 -7.04
C ARG A 198 -19.93 11.41 -6.89
N VAL A 199 -19.24 11.19 -8.01
CA VAL A 199 -17.84 10.81 -8.07
C VAL A 199 -17.11 11.74 -9.00
N LEU A 200 -16.02 12.34 -8.50
CA LEU A 200 -15.11 13.14 -9.28
C LEU A 200 -13.68 12.66 -9.02
N VAL A 201 -12.96 12.33 -10.08
CA VAL A 201 -11.57 11.84 -10.01
C VAL A 201 -10.72 12.66 -10.96
N PHE A 202 -9.61 13.17 -10.45
CA PHE A 202 -8.49 13.69 -11.23
C PHE A 202 -7.28 12.78 -10.98
N GLU A 203 -6.72 12.22 -12.04
CA GLU A 203 -5.58 11.30 -11.97
C GLU A 203 -4.53 11.71 -13.01
N ASP A 204 -3.32 12.00 -12.55
CA ASP A 204 -2.17 12.44 -13.38
C ASP A 204 -2.53 13.65 -14.27
N CYS A 205 -3.29 14.60 -13.74
CA CYS A 205 -3.77 15.77 -14.46
C CYS A 205 -2.97 17.03 -14.09
N ASP A 206 -1.67 17.06 -14.37
CA ASP A 206 -0.76 18.11 -13.88
C ASP A 206 -0.98 19.48 -14.51
N SER A 207 -1.65 19.53 -15.67
CA SER A 207 -2.10 20.78 -16.30
C SER A 207 -3.23 21.49 -15.54
N LEU A 208 -3.88 20.83 -14.56
CA LEU A 208 -4.96 21.41 -13.78
C LEU A 208 -4.43 22.32 -12.68
N GLY A 209 -4.74 23.62 -12.76
CA GLY A 209 -4.54 24.54 -11.63
C GLY A 209 -5.73 24.62 -10.66
N ASN A 210 -5.52 25.32 -9.53
CA ASN A 210 -6.53 25.53 -8.47
C ASN A 210 -7.86 26.14 -8.95
N GLN A 211 -7.87 26.86 -10.08
CA GLN A 211 -9.08 27.42 -10.68
C GLN A 211 -10.16 26.37 -10.98
N HIS A 212 -9.75 25.13 -11.29
CA HIS A 212 -10.68 24.07 -11.70
C HIS A 212 -11.49 23.51 -10.52
N ILE A 213 -10.95 23.57 -9.31
CA ILE A 213 -11.61 23.09 -8.09
C ILE A 213 -12.41 24.18 -7.35
N LYS A 214 -12.31 25.46 -7.75
CA LYS A 214 -13.14 26.55 -7.18
C LYS A 214 -14.63 26.29 -7.29
N TYR A 215 -15.04 25.45 -8.24
CA TYR A 215 -16.42 25.12 -8.53
C TYR A 215 -16.94 23.90 -7.77
N LEU A 216 -16.11 23.25 -6.93
CA LEU A 216 -16.51 22.06 -6.17
C LEU A 216 -17.82 22.27 -5.40
N ARG A 217 -18.05 23.49 -4.88
CA ARG A 217 -19.30 23.87 -4.18
C ARG A 217 -20.60 23.59 -4.93
N PHE A 218 -20.56 23.45 -6.26
CA PHE A 218 -21.75 23.17 -7.06
C PHE A 218 -22.11 21.67 -7.12
N PHE A 219 -21.22 20.79 -6.67
CA PHE A 219 -21.45 19.34 -6.65
C PHE A 219 -22.06 18.90 -5.32
N CYS A 220 -23.25 19.40 -5.00
CA CYS A 220 -23.91 19.12 -3.72
C CYS A 220 -24.18 17.62 -3.46
N GLN A 221 -24.19 16.79 -4.52
CA GLN A 221 -24.37 15.33 -4.41
C GLN A 221 -23.05 14.55 -4.35
N LEU A 222 -21.91 15.24 -4.36
CA LEU A 222 -20.60 14.60 -4.40
C LEU A 222 -20.38 13.76 -3.14
N LYS A 223 -20.04 12.49 -3.34
CA LYS A 223 -19.73 11.51 -2.30
C LYS A 223 -18.27 11.12 -2.30
N TYR A 224 -17.63 11.14 -3.46
CA TYR A 224 -16.23 10.76 -3.63
C TYR A 224 -15.50 11.82 -4.44
N LEU A 225 -14.40 12.33 -3.89
CA LEU A 225 -13.48 13.24 -4.55
C LEU A 225 -12.06 12.69 -4.43
N ARG A 226 -11.42 12.41 -5.57
CA ARG A 226 -10.00 12.09 -5.65
C ARG A 226 -9.25 13.13 -6.48
N ILE A 227 -8.14 13.62 -5.95
CA ILE A 227 -7.25 14.58 -6.58
C ILE A 227 -5.83 14.03 -6.52
N ASN A 228 -5.38 13.43 -7.60
CA ASN A 228 -3.98 13.10 -7.86
C ASN A 228 -3.52 13.94 -9.06
N SER A 229 -2.90 15.08 -8.79
CA SER A 229 -2.50 16.09 -9.77
C SER A 229 -1.51 17.05 -9.12
N GLU A 230 -0.34 17.21 -9.73
CA GLU A 230 0.67 18.10 -9.19
C GLU A 230 0.34 19.59 -9.34
N GLY A 231 -0.55 19.93 -10.28
CA GLY A 231 -0.96 21.32 -10.55
C GLY A 231 -1.94 21.90 -9.52
N ILE A 232 -2.60 21.04 -8.73
CA ILE A 232 -3.51 21.46 -7.66
C ILE A 232 -2.74 21.55 -6.34
N THR A 233 -2.62 22.77 -5.82
CA THR A 233 -1.78 23.11 -4.66
C THR A 233 -2.56 23.57 -3.43
N GLU A 234 -3.86 23.80 -3.53
CA GLU A 234 -4.71 24.16 -2.39
C GLU A 234 -6.12 23.59 -2.53
N LEU A 235 -6.89 23.51 -1.45
CA LEU A 235 -8.34 23.31 -1.52
C LEU A 235 -9.06 24.60 -1.13
N PRO A 236 -10.15 24.99 -1.83
CA PRO A 236 -10.92 26.16 -1.43
C PRO A 236 -11.67 25.90 -0.12
N ASP A 237 -11.87 26.93 0.72
CA ASP A 237 -12.72 26.86 1.93
C ASP A 237 -14.13 26.32 1.65
N LYS A 238 -14.61 26.52 0.42
CA LYS A 238 -15.90 26.01 -0.04
C LYS A 238 -15.98 24.48 -0.13
N ILE A 239 -14.89 23.75 0.09
CA ILE A 239 -14.92 22.29 0.28
C ILE A 239 -15.89 21.90 1.40
N GLY A 240 -15.97 22.69 2.47
CA GLY A 240 -16.85 22.44 3.62
C GLY A 240 -18.35 22.50 3.30
N ASP A 241 -18.72 22.93 2.10
CA ASP A 241 -20.11 22.96 1.62
C ASP A 241 -20.55 21.60 1.03
N LEU A 242 -19.61 20.67 0.77
CA LEU A 242 -19.88 19.34 0.24
C LEU A 242 -20.44 18.38 1.30
N LYS A 243 -21.65 18.65 1.80
CA LYS A 243 -22.26 17.92 2.93
C LYS A 243 -22.43 16.42 2.71
N ASN A 244 -22.45 15.95 1.47
CA ASN A 244 -22.60 14.53 1.14
C ASN A 244 -21.26 13.80 0.92
N LEU A 245 -20.12 14.49 1.05
CA LEU A 245 -18.81 13.90 0.79
C LEU A 245 -18.51 12.84 1.85
N GLN A 246 -18.19 11.63 1.39
CA GLN A 246 -17.87 10.46 2.19
C GLN A 246 -16.37 10.11 2.09
N THR A 247 -15.76 10.40 0.95
CA THR A 247 -14.32 10.20 0.75
C THR A 247 -13.69 11.44 0.12
N LEU A 248 -12.63 11.90 0.76
CA LEU A 248 -11.70 12.88 0.21
C LEU A 248 -10.32 12.24 0.16
N ASP A 249 -9.79 12.10 -1.05
CA ASP A 249 -8.47 11.56 -1.33
C ASP A 249 -7.68 12.60 -2.12
N ILE A 250 -6.63 13.14 -1.52
CA ILE A 250 -5.75 14.12 -2.17
C ILE A 250 -4.33 13.58 -2.32
N HIS A 251 -4.14 12.27 -2.19
CA HIS A 251 -2.83 11.65 -2.32
C HIS A 251 -2.30 11.81 -3.74
N GLY A 252 -1.06 12.26 -3.87
CA GLY A 252 -0.42 12.60 -5.15
C GLY A 252 -0.70 14.03 -5.62
N SER A 253 -1.41 14.84 -4.85
CA SER A 253 -1.50 16.29 -5.10
C SER A 253 -0.31 17.06 -4.52
N LYS A 254 -0.19 18.36 -4.81
CA LYS A 254 0.73 19.28 -4.11
C LYS A 254 0.01 20.14 -3.07
N ILE A 255 -1.15 19.69 -2.56
CA ILE A 255 -1.90 20.42 -1.54
C ILE A 255 -1.12 20.43 -0.23
N GLY A 256 -0.56 21.57 0.16
CA GLY A 256 0.27 21.69 1.37
C GLY A 256 -0.52 21.83 2.67
N LYS A 257 -1.77 22.28 2.62
CA LYS A 257 -2.60 22.52 3.81
C LYS A 257 -4.08 22.32 3.51
N LEU A 258 -4.81 21.72 4.44
CA LEU A 258 -6.28 21.66 4.37
C LEU A 258 -6.92 22.92 5.02
N PRO A 259 -7.99 23.46 4.43
CA PRO A 259 -8.73 24.57 5.03
C PRO A 259 -9.52 24.13 6.27
N ALA A 260 -9.65 25.01 7.27
CA ALA A 260 -10.46 24.77 8.49
C ALA A 260 -11.91 24.36 8.18
N ALA A 261 -12.45 24.78 7.03
CA ALA A 261 -13.76 24.38 6.58
C ALA A 261 -13.95 22.86 6.40
N ILE A 262 -12.87 22.07 6.38
CA ILE A 262 -12.93 20.60 6.33
C ILE A 262 -13.79 20.03 7.47
N GLY A 263 -13.73 20.62 8.68
CA GLY A 263 -14.52 20.16 9.83
C GLY A 263 -16.03 20.22 9.63
N ARG A 264 -16.50 20.91 8.59
CA ARG A 264 -17.93 20.98 8.24
C ARG A 264 -18.44 19.77 7.44
N LEU A 265 -17.56 18.83 7.06
CA LEU A 265 -17.87 17.62 6.30
C LEU A 265 -18.35 16.48 7.21
N GLN A 266 -19.55 16.63 7.76
CA GLN A 266 -20.10 15.74 8.80
C GLN A 266 -20.38 14.30 8.32
N ASN A 267 -20.34 14.03 7.02
CA ASN A 267 -20.51 12.69 6.44
C ASN A 267 -19.19 12.07 5.95
N LEU A 268 -18.04 12.74 6.15
CA LEU A 268 -16.75 12.25 5.69
C LEU A 268 -16.35 11.02 6.50
N LEU A 269 -16.17 9.89 5.82
CA LEU A 269 -15.79 8.61 6.38
C LEU A 269 -14.29 8.33 6.19
N TYR A 270 -13.73 8.82 5.08
CA TYR A 270 -12.35 8.56 4.66
C TYR A 270 -11.65 9.86 4.27
N LEU A 271 -10.54 10.15 4.95
CA LEU A 271 -9.63 11.23 4.61
C LEU A 271 -8.24 10.65 4.34
N HIS A 272 -7.77 10.79 3.10
CA HIS A 272 -6.45 10.38 2.66
C HIS A 272 -5.69 11.61 2.15
N VAL A 273 -4.60 11.93 2.83
CA VAL A 273 -3.77 13.11 2.56
C VAL A 273 -2.36 12.70 2.18
N ASN A 274 -1.55 13.63 1.67
CA ASN A 274 -0.11 13.40 1.57
C ASN A 274 0.58 13.49 2.94
N SER A 275 1.76 12.89 3.05
CA SER A 275 2.57 12.85 4.26
C SER A 275 2.98 14.22 4.81
N ASP A 276 2.97 15.26 3.99
CA ASP A 276 3.44 16.62 4.29
C ASP A 276 2.30 17.63 4.49
N VAL A 277 1.03 17.23 4.32
CA VAL A 277 -0.11 18.14 4.42
C VAL A 277 -0.36 18.60 5.85
N GLU A 278 -0.39 19.91 6.09
CA GLU A 278 -0.81 20.49 7.36
C GLU A 278 -2.33 20.31 7.56
N LEU A 279 -2.70 19.55 8.61
CA LEU A 279 -4.10 19.36 8.99
C LEU A 279 -4.55 20.46 9.97
N PRO A 280 -5.73 21.08 9.75
CA PRO A 280 -6.31 22.03 10.69
C PRO A 280 -6.93 21.29 11.89
N ASP A 281 -7.04 21.96 13.03
CA ASP A 281 -7.59 21.37 14.26
C ASP A 281 -9.05 20.90 14.06
N GLU A 282 -9.79 21.55 13.15
CA GLU A 282 -11.17 21.22 12.76
C GLU A 282 -11.34 19.81 12.16
N VAL A 283 -10.25 19.09 11.86
CA VAL A 283 -10.32 17.65 11.57
C VAL A 283 -10.99 16.89 12.73
N GLY A 284 -10.82 17.33 13.98
CA GLY A 284 -11.51 16.77 15.15
C GLY A 284 -13.04 16.93 15.13
N ASP A 285 -13.58 17.80 14.27
CA ASP A 285 -15.03 17.98 14.10
C ASP A 285 -15.67 16.93 13.16
N LEU A 286 -14.87 16.08 12.51
CA LEU A 286 -15.35 15.08 11.55
C LEU A 286 -15.98 13.85 12.24
N GLN A 287 -17.18 14.01 12.79
CA GLN A 287 -17.87 13.01 13.63
C GLN A 287 -18.13 11.64 12.97
N ALA A 288 -18.10 11.56 11.63
CA ALA A 288 -18.30 10.33 10.89
C ALA A 288 -16.99 9.64 10.46
N LEU A 289 -15.82 10.26 10.70
CA LEU A 289 -14.54 9.81 10.18
C LEU A 289 -14.17 8.43 10.75
N GLN A 290 -13.87 7.50 9.85
CA GLN A 290 -13.45 6.14 10.19
C GLN A 290 -11.99 5.89 9.84
N VAL A 291 -11.45 6.59 8.84
CA VAL A 291 -10.06 6.44 8.41
C VAL A 291 -9.45 7.81 8.20
N LEU A 292 -8.38 8.08 8.94
CA LEU A 292 -7.44 9.15 8.67
C LEU A 292 -6.11 8.51 8.27
N SER A 293 -5.69 8.73 7.04
CA SER A 293 -4.50 8.09 6.47
C SER A 293 -3.48 9.10 5.97
N ASP A 294 -2.21 8.75 6.18
CA ASP A 294 -1.00 9.45 5.77
C ASP A 294 -0.84 10.87 6.31
N ALA A 295 -1.45 11.17 7.47
CA ALA A 295 -1.27 12.42 8.20
C ALA A 295 0.07 12.47 8.97
N PHE A 296 1.18 12.37 8.23
CA PHE A 296 2.54 12.29 8.79
C PHE A 296 3.22 13.65 8.99
N SER A 297 2.51 14.75 8.72
CA SER A 297 3.01 16.11 8.90
C SER A 297 3.12 16.44 10.39
N TYR A 298 3.62 17.64 10.70
CA TYR A 298 3.68 18.11 12.09
C TYR A 298 2.28 18.43 12.59
N ASN A 299 1.84 17.65 13.59
CA ASN A 299 0.52 17.74 14.19
C ASN A 299 0.55 18.67 15.41
N SER A 300 -0.16 19.81 15.36
CA SER A 300 -0.25 20.72 16.50
C SER A 300 -0.74 19.98 17.77
N ILE A 301 -0.34 20.43 18.96
CA ILE A 301 -0.82 19.85 20.23
C ILE A 301 -2.35 19.86 20.27
N LYS A 302 -2.95 20.95 19.78
CA LYS A 302 -4.40 21.12 19.71
C LYS A 302 -5.04 20.09 18.79
N PHE A 303 -4.51 19.89 17.57
CA PHE A 303 -4.96 18.83 16.67
C PHE A 303 -4.91 17.45 17.35
N VAL A 304 -3.80 17.12 18.02
CA VAL A 304 -3.64 15.84 18.71
C VAL A 304 -4.66 15.69 19.82
N GLU A 305 -4.95 16.75 20.59
CA GLU A 305 -6.00 16.74 21.60
C GLU A 305 -7.40 16.54 20.98
N GLU A 306 -7.67 17.17 19.85
CA GLU A 306 -8.96 17.11 19.16
C GLU A 306 -9.25 15.71 18.55
N LEU A 307 -8.23 14.87 18.34
CA LEU A 307 -8.41 13.47 17.89
C LEU A 307 -9.33 12.67 18.82
N ARG A 308 -9.38 12.99 20.12
CA ARG A 308 -10.29 12.33 21.08
C ARG A 308 -11.77 12.43 20.70
N ARG A 309 -12.14 13.41 19.87
CA ARG A 309 -13.51 13.64 19.42
C ARG A 309 -13.92 12.70 18.29
N LEU A 310 -12.97 12.06 17.62
CA LEU A 310 -13.19 11.14 16.49
C LEU A 310 -13.56 9.72 16.96
N THR A 311 -14.65 9.58 17.71
CA THR A 311 -15.02 8.32 18.37
C THR A 311 -15.34 7.16 17.40
N LYS A 312 -15.67 7.47 16.13
CA LYS A 312 -15.90 6.46 15.07
C LYS A 312 -14.63 6.05 14.30
N LEU A 313 -13.47 6.61 14.66
CA LEU A 313 -12.22 6.37 13.98
C LEU A 313 -11.73 4.94 14.23
N ARG A 314 -11.50 4.20 13.14
CA ARG A 314 -11.05 2.80 13.13
C ARG A 314 -9.60 2.66 12.72
N SER A 315 -9.12 3.54 11.83
CA SER A 315 -7.74 3.56 11.37
C SER A 315 -7.17 4.96 11.45
N LEU A 316 -6.04 5.10 12.13
CA LEU A 316 -5.34 6.36 12.33
C LEU A 316 -3.89 6.20 11.86
N HIS A 317 -3.48 6.97 10.86
CA HIS A 317 -2.08 7.11 10.48
C HIS A 317 -1.62 8.51 10.85
N ILE A 318 -0.69 8.62 11.81
CA ILE A 318 -0.19 9.90 12.31
C ILE A 318 1.31 9.93 12.39
N GLY A 319 1.89 11.10 12.14
CA GLY A 319 3.29 11.37 12.47
C GLY A 319 3.40 12.05 13.81
N LEU A 320 4.32 11.59 14.66
CA LEU A 320 4.58 12.24 15.95
C LEU A 320 5.56 13.41 15.83
N HIS A 321 5.48 14.36 16.76
CA HIS A 321 6.44 15.46 16.85
C HIS A 321 7.80 14.98 17.35
N SER A 322 8.89 15.46 16.75
CA SER A 322 10.25 15.24 17.24
C SER A 322 10.58 16.21 18.38
N SER A 323 11.27 15.70 19.41
CA SER A 323 11.78 16.45 20.55
C SER A 323 12.73 17.59 20.16
N LEU A 324 13.36 17.53 18.98
CA LEU A 324 14.26 18.56 18.48
C LEU A 324 13.56 19.87 18.07
N LYS A 325 12.23 19.85 17.87
CA LYS A 325 11.44 21.01 17.41
C LYS A 325 10.53 21.62 18.46
N LEU A 326 10.21 20.90 19.53
CA LEU A 326 9.38 21.38 20.64
C LEU A 326 10.25 21.63 21.87
N CYS A 327 9.95 22.67 22.65
CA CYS A 327 10.58 22.81 23.96
C CYS A 327 10.10 21.67 24.90
N TYR A 328 10.87 21.36 25.94
CA TYR A 328 10.56 20.24 26.85
C TYR A 328 9.14 20.29 27.44
N HIS A 329 8.63 21.49 27.75
CA HIS A 329 7.27 21.67 28.28
C HIS A 329 6.19 21.38 27.24
N ASP A 330 6.43 21.71 25.97
CA ASP A 330 5.49 21.42 24.89
C ASP A 330 5.46 19.93 24.56
N MET A 331 6.59 19.22 24.70
CA MET A 331 6.62 17.75 24.57
C MET A 331 5.77 17.05 25.62
N ARG A 332 5.85 17.45 26.90
CA ARG A 332 4.98 16.87 27.94
C ARG A 332 3.49 17.09 27.65
N ARG A 333 3.12 18.29 27.23
CA ARG A 333 1.73 18.60 26.82
C ARG A 333 1.30 17.77 25.61
N TYR A 334 2.20 17.58 24.65
CA TYR A 334 1.96 16.72 23.49
C TYR A 334 1.73 15.26 23.89
N GLU A 335 2.56 14.72 24.80
CA GLU A 335 2.42 13.37 25.35
C GLU A 335 1.09 13.18 26.08
N GLU A 336 0.70 14.14 26.92
CA GLU A 336 -0.57 14.13 27.64
C GLU A 336 -1.76 14.19 26.66
N ALA A 337 -1.70 15.04 25.64
CA ALA A 337 -2.71 15.13 24.60
C ALA A 337 -2.82 13.82 23.81
N LEU A 338 -1.68 13.24 23.40
CA LEU A 338 -1.65 11.96 22.69
C LEU A 338 -2.23 10.83 23.54
N LYS A 339 -1.80 10.74 24.80
CA LYS A 339 -2.32 9.75 25.76
C LYS A 339 -3.82 9.89 25.95
N SER A 340 -4.30 11.11 26.14
CA SER A 340 -5.73 11.41 26.31
C SER A 340 -6.53 10.96 25.09
N SER A 341 -6.09 11.33 23.89
CA SER A 341 -6.75 10.98 22.63
C SER A 341 -6.73 9.48 22.36
N LEU A 342 -5.59 8.81 22.50
CA LEU A 342 -5.50 7.36 22.31
C LEU A 342 -6.31 6.59 23.33
N THR A 343 -6.40 7.06 24.59
CA THR A 343 -7.25 6.43 25.61
C THR A 343 -8.72 6.46 25.21
N VAL A 344 -9.21 7.58 24.68
CA VAL A 344 -10.60 7.69 24.21
C VAL A 344 -10.80 6.83 22.97
N LEU A 345 -9.93 6.95 21.97
CA LEU A 345 -10.03 6.19 20.72
C LEU A 345 -9.95 4.68 20.92
N GLY A 346 -9.08 4.21 21.82
CA GLY A 346 -8.92 2.81 22.19
C GLY A 346 -10.13 2.22 22.92
N LYS A 347 -10.81 3.02 23.75
CA LYS A 347 -12.10 2.63 24.36
C LYS A 347 -13.24 2.50 23.35
N HIS A 348 -13.11 3.15 22.20
CA HIS A 348 -14.12 3.13 21.15
C HIS A 348 -13.76 2.14 20.03
N SER A 349 -13.52 2.64 18.82
CA SER A 349 -13.52 1.84 17.60
C SER A 349 -12.15 1.71 16.92
N LEU A 350 -11.09 2.23 17.52
CA LEU A 350 -9.75 2.15 16.92
C LEU A 350 -9.29 0.69 16.84
N ARG A 351 -8.82 0.28 15.65
CA ARG A 351 -8.32 -1.08 15.36
C ARG A 351 -6.99 -1.07 14.64
N SER A 352 -6.68 0.01 13.91
CA SER A 352 -5.45 0.17 13.15
C SER A 352 -4.78 1.47 13.55
N LEU A 353 -3.51 1.38 13.93
CA LEU A 353 -2.68 2.52 14.28
C LEU A 353 -1.36 2.44 13.54
N VAL A 354 -1.08 3.48 12.76
CA VAL A 354 0.18 3.65 12.04
C VAL A 354 0.84 4.91 12.56
N ILE A 355 2.03 4.78 13.12
CA ILE A 355 2.80 5.86 13.69
C ILE A 355 4.07 6.06 12.87
N SER A 356 4.33 7.28 12.41
CA SER A 356 5.64 7.66 11.89
C SER A 356 6.40 8.54 12.87
N ARG A 357 7.73 8.53 12.79
CA ARG A 357 8.62 9.26 13.71
C ARG A 357 8.42 8.82 15.16
N ALA A 358 8.37 7.50 15.38
CA ALA A 358 8.22 6.87 16.69
C ALA A 358 9.45 7.05 17.62
N ASP A 359 10.55 7.57 17.08
CA ASP A 359 11.81 7.82 17.79
C ASP A 359 11.68 8.86 18.92
N CYS A 360 10.68 9.75 18.84
CA CYS A 360 10.56 10.88 19.75
C CYS A 360 10.13 10.53 21.18
N LEU A 361 9.45 9.39 21.38
CA LEU A 361 8.89 8.99 22.66
C LEU A 361 9.63 7.80 23.30
N GLY A 362 10.67 7.27 22.64
CA GLY A 362 11.50 6.19 23.18
C GLY A 362 10.69 4.99 23.69
N ASP A 363 11.10 4.42 24.83
CA ASP A 363 10.45 3.27 25.46
C ASP A 363 9.02 3.56 25.93
N TYR A 364 8.74 4.82 26.28
CA TYR A 364 7.45 5.25 26.81
C TYR A 364 6.29 5.01 25.83
N LEU A 365 6.55 5.11 24.53
CA LEU A 365 5.51 4.93 23.52
C LEU A 365 4.88 3.54 23.57
N MET A 366 5.68 2.49 23.71
CA MET A 366 5.12 1.13 23.73
C MET A 366 4.25 0.90 24.95
N ASP A 367 4.71 1.31 26.13
CA ASP A 367 3.92 1.19 27.36
C ASP A 367 2.62 2.01 27.27
N LEU A 368 2.70 3.23 26.72
CA LEU A 368 1.54 4.06 26.43
C LEU A 368 0.53 3.37 25.51
N LEU A 369 0.99 2.75 24.42
CA LEU A 369 0.12 2.04 23.49
C LEU A 369 -0.54 0.83 24.16
N CYS A 370 0.23 0.05 24.92
CA CYS A 370 -0.28 -1.11 25.65
C CYS A 370 -1.37 -0.72 26.66
N ASP A 371 -1.28 0.46 27.28
CA ASP A 371 -2.26 0.97 28.25
C ASP A 371 -3.50 1.59 27.60
N THR A 372 -3.34 2.21 26.44
CA THR A 372 -4.40 3.06 25.84
C THR A 372 -5.21 2.35 24.77
N VAL A 373 -4.62 1.42 24.03
CA VAL A 373 -5.21 0.82 22.82
C VAL A 373 -5.04 -0.72 22.79
N PRO A 374 -5.53 -1.46 23.80
CA PRO A 374 -5.30 -2.92 23.91
C PRO A 374 -5.96 -3.74 22.80
N CYS A 375 -7.07 -3.26 22.23
CA CYS A 375 -7.84 -3.97 21.20
C CYS A 375 -7.33 -3.74 19.77
N LEU A 376 -6.09 -3.27 19.59
CA LEU A 376 -5.52 -3.06 18.26
C LEU A 376 -5.35 -4.37 17.51
N GLN A 377 -5.69 -4.33 16.23
CA GLN A 377 -5.49 -5.43 15.27
C GLN A 377 -4.29 -5.17 14.36
N VAL A 378 -3.98 -3.90 14.11
CA VAL A 378 -2.85 -3.48 13.27
C VAL A 378 -2.07 -2.41 14.01
N LEU A 379 -0.77 -2.64 14.18
CA LEU A 379 0.18 -1.66 14.69
C LEU A 379 1.38 -1.59 13.75
N VAL A 380 1.61 -0.41 13.19
CA VAL A 380 2.77 -0.13 12.32
C VAL A 380 3.52 1.08 12.87
N MET A 381 4.82 0.94 13.10
CA MET A 381 5.69 2.01 13.58
C MET A 381 6.86 2.21 12.62
N TYR A 382 6.89 3.37 11.97
CA TYR A 382 7.93 3.81 11.05
C TYR A 382 8.93 4.76 11.71
N GLY A 383 10.18 4.65 11.30
CA GLY A 383 11.31 5.46 11.80
C GLY A 383 12.14 4.71 12.85
N PRO A 384 13.39 5.10 13.10
CA PRO A 384 14.30 4.40 14.00
C PRO A 384 13.82 4.52 15.45
N TRP A 385 13.00 3.58 15.92
CA TRP A 385 12.70 3.49 17.34
C TRP A 385 13.93 2.94 18.06
N ASN A 386 14.55 3.79 18.87
CA ASN A 386 15.72 3.44 19.67
C ASN A 386 15.34 2.69 20.97
N GLY A 387 14.04 2.46 21.19
CA GLY A 387 13.55 1.83 22.40
C GLY A 387 13.64 0.30 22.39
N MET A 388 13.59 -0.28 23.57
CA MET A 388 13.51 -1.71 23.79
C MET A 388 12.06 -2.19 23.69
N LEU A 389 11.86 -3.38 23.12
CA LEU A 389 10.57 -4.07 23.18
C LEU A 389 10.21 -4.35 24.65
N SER A 390 9.15 -3.67 25.12
CA SER A 390 8.56 -3.90 26.43
C SER A 390 7.80 -5.23 26.43
N GLU A 391 7.92 -6.01 27.52
CA GLU A 391 7.17 -7.26 27.71
C GLU A 391 5.65 -7.00 27.69
N ARG A 392 5.24 -5.76 27.95
CA ARG A 392 3.83 -5.35 27.96
C ARG A 392 3.17 -5.44 26.59
N ILE A 393 3.91 -5.53 25.48
CA ILE A 393 3.33 -5.74 24.15
C ILE A 393 2.50 -7.03 24.07
N ALA A 394 2.76 -8.00 24.97
CA ALA A 394 1.94 -9.20 25.12
C ALA A 394 0.47 -8.89 25.49
N SER A 395 0.16 -7.70 25.99
CA SER A 395 -1.23 -7.26 26.26
C SER A 395 -2.03 -6.97 24.99
N LEU A 396 -1.37 -6.80 23.84
CA LEU A 396 -2.00 -6.58 22.54
C LEU A 396 -2.42 -7.92 21.91
N ASP A 397 -3.29 -8.65 22.60
CA ASP A 397 -3.73 -10.01 22.26
C ASP A 397 -4.45 -10.13 20.91
N ASN A 398 -5.14 -9.07 20.50
CA ASN A 398 -5.89 -8.97 19.24
C ASN A 398 -5.01 -8.63 18.02
N LEU A 399 -3.71 -8.41 18.23
CA LEU A 399 -2.82 -7.92 17.20
C LEU A 399 -2.59 -8.97 16.11
N SER A 400 -3.06 -8.67 14.91
CA SER A 400 -2.96 -9.53 13.73
C SER A 400 -1.80 -9.15 12.81
N PHE A 401 -1.44 -7.86 12.80
CA PHE A 401 -0.32 -7.33 12.03
C PHE A 401 0.51 -6.38 12.89
N LEU A 402 1.77 -6.74 13.07
CA LEU A 402 2.78 -5.89 13.70
C LEU A 402 3.88 -5.59 12.68
N ALA A 403 4.17 -4.30 12.47
CA ALA A 403 5.37 -3.85 11.77
C ALA A 403 6.09 -2.82 12.63
N ILE A 404 7.32 -3.12 13.04
CA ILE A 404 8.10 -2.24 13.91
C ILE A 404 9.52 -2.10 13.39
N CYS A 405 10.03 -0.90 13.54
CA CYS A 405 11.46 -0.64 13.44
C CYS A 405 12.03 -0.67 14.85
N VAL A 406 13.12 -1.40 15.11
CA VAL A 406 13.81 -1.46 16.41
C VAL A 406 15.30 -1.33 16.21
N ARG A 407 16.05 -0.92 17.23
CA ARG A 407 17.51 -0.82 17.12
C ARG A 407 18.17 -2.17 16.85
N SER A 408 17.86 -3.18 17.64
CA SER A 408 18.27 -4.57 17.45
C SER A 408 17.26 -5.46 18.17
N ILE A 409 17.31 -6.78 17.91
CA ILE A 409 16.43 -7.74 18.58
C ILE A 409 17.26 -8.77 19.34
N LYS A 410 16.78 -9.15 20.53
CA LYS A 410 17.31 -10.23 21.36
C LYS A 410 16.35 -11.41 21.40
N GLN A 411 16.84 -12.55 21.88
CA GLN A 411 16.09 -13.79 22.03
C GLN A 411 14.82 -13.61 22.88
N LYS A 412 14.90 -12.83 23.96
CA LYS A 412 13.75 -12.52 24.83
C LYS A 412 12.64 -11.77 24.08
N ASP A 413 12.99 -10.91 23.13
CA ASP A 413 12.01 -10.10 22.41
C ASP A 413 11.21 -10.99 21.44
N LEU A 414 11.87 -11.98 20.83
CA LEU A 414 11.21 -13.01 20.02
C LEU A 414 10.26 -13.88 20.84
N TRP A 415 10.55 -14.15 22.11
CA TRP A 415 9.62 -14.87 22.99
C TRP A 415 8.35 -14.08 23.23
N VAL A 416 8.47 -12.80 23.53
CA VAL A 416 7.32 -11.91 23.76
C VAL A 416 6.48 -11.78 22.49
N LEU A 417 7.10 -11.52 21.34
CA LEU A 417 6.41 -11.43 20.05
C LEU A 417 5.80 -12.76 19.60
N GLY A 418 6.51 -13.85 19.85
CA GLY A 418 6.08 -15.21 19.52
C GLY A 418 4.93 -15.71 20.35
N GLY A 419 4.71 -15.14 21.54
CA GLY A 419 3.57 -15.42 22.40
C GLY A 419 2.26 -14.75 21.98
N LEU A 420 2.28 -13.84 20.99
CA LEU A 420 1.07 -13.13 20.54
C LEU A 420 0.11 -14.10 19.84
N PRO A 421 -1.11 -14.31 20.37
CA PRO A 421 -1.97 -15.42 19.93
C PRO A 421 -2.62 -15.17 18.56
N SER A 422 -2.87 -13.91 18.21
CA SER A 422 -3.57 -13.52 16.97
C SER A 422 -2.64 -13.11 15.84
N LEU A 423 -1.31 -13.13 16.04
CA LEU A 423 -0.36 -12.54 15.11
C LEU A 423 -0.26 -13.35 13.81
N LEU A 424 -0.73 -12.76 12.71
CA LEU A 424 -0.73 -13.36 11.36
C LEU A 424 0.42 -12.85 10.50
N LYS A 425 0.83 -11.59 10.71
CA LYS A 425 1.89 -10.92 9.95
C LYS A 425 2.83 -10.18 10.89
N LEU A 426 4.13 -10.42 10.73
CA LEU A 426 5.18 -9.73 11.47
C LEU A 426 6.21 -9.15 10.49
N GLU A 427 6.44 -7.85 10.56
CA GLU A 427 7.56 -7.18 9.88
C GLU A 427 8.49 -6.53 10.91
N LEU A 428 9.71 -7.06 11.02
CA LEU A 428 10.77 -6.52 11.83
C LEU A 428 11.78 -5.79 10.94
N HIS A 429 12.03 -4.53 11.28
CA HIS A 429 13.02 -3.68 10.62
C HIS A 429 14.06 -3.30 11.66
N LEU A 430 15.24 -3.92 11.64
CA LEU A 430 16.27 -3.65 12.64
C LEU A 430 17.26 -2.60 12.10
N LEU A 431 17.74 -1.73 12.97
CA LEU A 431 18.85 -0.85 12.61
C LEU A 431 20.14 -1.67 12.49
N TYR A 432 20.38 -2.55 13.47
CA TYR A 432 21.53 -3.45 13.52
C TYR A 432 21.06 -4.91 13.48
N GLY A 433 21.82 -5.75 12.78
CA GLY A 433 21.66 -7.21 12.81
C GLY A 433 21.78 -7.78 14.23
N PRO A 434 21.25 -8.98 14.46
CA PRO A 434 21.32 -9.62 15.78
C PRO A 434 22.76 -9.99 16.13
N ASP A 435 23.21 -9.59 17.33
CA ASP A 435 24.55 -9.94 17.85
C ASP A 435 24.62 -11.39 18.40
N GLU A 436 23.47 -12.07 18.46
CA GLU A 436 23.31 -13.43 18.99
C GLU A 436 22.52 -14.32 18.03
N ARG A 437 22.65 -15.64 18.23
CA ARG A 437 21.90 -16.64 17.48
C ARG A 437 20.43 -16.61 17.87
N LEU A 438 19.56 -16.34 16.90
CA LEU A 438 18.11 -16.29 17.10
C LEU A 438 17.51 -17.69 16.98
N ILE A 439 16.95 -18.19 18.08
CA ILE A 439 16.30 -19.50 18.15
C ILE A 439 14.79 -19.30 18.23
N ILE A 440 14.06 -19.81 17.23
CA ILE A 440 12.60 -19.84 17.25
C ILE A 440 12.19 -21.23 17.73
N SER A 441 11.86 -21.33 19.01
CA SER A 441 11.52 -22.59 19.67
C SER A 441 10.14 -23.12 19.24
N SER A 442 9.88 -24.40 19.56
CA SER A 442 8.53 -24.94 19.53
C SER A 442 7.59 -24.04 20.33
N GLN A 443 6.36 -23.82 19.84
CA GLN A 443 5.29 -22.98 20.42
C GLN A 443 5.33 -21.48 20.11
N LEU A 444 6.41 -20.92 19.57
CA LEU A 444 6.39 -19.51 19.15
C LEU A 444 5.67 -19.34 17.81
N PHE A 445 4.95 -18.22 17.66
CA PHE A 445 4.34 -17.78 16.40
C PHE A 445 3.33 -18.78 15.80
N GLN A 446 2.42 -19.30 16.63
CA GLN A 446 1.48 -20.37 16.24
C GLN A 446 0.52 -20.00 15.10
N CYS A 447 0.21 -18.73 14.95
CA CYS A 447 -0.71 -18.22 13.94
C CYS A 447 -0.02 -17.53 12.75
N LEU A 448 1.30 -17.33 12.82
CA LEU A 448 2.03 -16.48 11.89
C LEU A 448 2.03 -17.09 10.49
N LYS A 449 1.56 -16.32 9.51
CA LYS A 449 1.51 -16.69 8.09
C LYS A 449 2.60 -16.01 7.27
N LYS A 450 2.96 -14.78 7.63
CA LYS A 450 3.99 -13.98 6.94
C LYS A 450 4.98 -13.40 7.94
N PHE A 451 6.26 -13.69 7.74
CA PHE A 451 7.34 -13.13 8.55
C PHE A 451 8.35 -12.42 7.66
N LYS A 452 8.66 -11.18 8.00
CA LYS A 452 9.67 -10.37 7.34
C LYS A 452 10.67 -9.87 8.36
N LEU A 453 11.94 -10.14 8.12
CA LEU A 453 13.05 -9.66 8.91
C LEU A 453 14.04 -8.96 7.98
N LYS A 454 14.30 -7.67 8.24
CA LYS A 454 15.34 -6.91 7.54
C LYS A 454 16.17 -6.11 8.53
N TYR A 455 17.43 -5.87 8.21
CA TYR A 455 18.25 -4.91 8.94
C TYR A 455 19.20 -4.15 8.03
N GLU A 456 19.60 -2.94 8.46
CA GLU A 456 20.39 -2.02 7.64
C GLU A 456 21.90 -2.10 7.93
N PHE A 457 22.31 -2.29 9.18
CA PHE A 457 23.72 -2.35 9.61
C PHE A 457 24.08 -3.68 10.27
N GLY A 458 25.37 -4.02 10.27
CA GLY A 458 25.88 -5.30 10.77
C GLY A 458 25.88 -6.38 9.69
N GLY A 459 26.74 -7.38 9.83
CA GLY A 459 26.83 -8.53 8.92
C GLY A 459 26.08 -9.75 9.46
N GLY A 460 25.94 -10.78 8.63
CA GLY A 460 25.61 -12.15 9.06
C GLY A 460 24.21 -12.36 9.67
N LEU A 461 23.62 -13.54 9.48
CA LEU A 461 22.34 -13.91 10.06
C LEU A 461 22.45 -15.33 10.61
N SER A 462 22.27 -15.49 11.93
CA SER A 462 22.17 -16.80 12.58
C SER A 462 20.77 -16.98 13.12
N MET A 463 19.94 -17.74 12.39
CA MET A 463 18.55 -18.01 12.74
C MET A 463 18.23 -19.50 12.60
N VAL A 464 17.72 -20.08 13.68
CA VAL A 464 17.39 -21.50 13.78
C VAL A 464 15.93 -21.67 14.18
N CYS A 465 15.16 -22.35 13.34
CA CYS A 465 13.79 -22.73 13.64
C CYS A 465 13.74 -24.18 14.11
N GLU A 466 13.30 -24.39 15.35
CA GLU A 466 13.13 -25.74 15.91
C GLU A 466 11.89 -26.43 15.34
N LYS A 467 11.74 -27.72 15.68
CA LYS A 467 10.55 -28.49 15.31
C LYS A 467 9.30 -27.79 15.85
N GLU A 468 8.24 -27.72 15.04
CA GLU A 468 6.95 -27.07 15.39
C GLU A 468 6.99 -25.55 15.59
N ALA A 469 8.11 -24.90 15.28
CA ALA A 469 8.17 -23.44 15.17
C ALA A 469 7.31 -22.96 13.98
N MET A 470 6.57 -21.85 14.16
CA MET A 470 5.87 -21.16 13.07
C MET A 470 5.04 -22.11 12.15
N PRO A 471 4.15 -22.95 12.71
CA PRO A 471 3.55 -24.07 11.98
C PRO A 471 2.69 -23.65 10.79
N LYS A 472 2.17 -22.42 10.78
CA LYS A 472 1.32 -21.86 9.72
C LYS A 472 2.06 -20.91 8.76
N LEU A 473 3.38 -20.77 8.89
CA LEU A 473 4.14 -19.80 8.10
C LEU A 473 4.20 -20.20 6.64
N GLN A 474 3.73 -19.32 5.76
CA GLN A 474 3.68 -19.53 4.32
C GLN A 474 4.74 -18.74 3.57
N MET A 475 5.09 -17.55 4.08
CA MET A 475 6.03 -16.63 3.44
C MET A 475 7.04 -16.10 4.44
N LEU A 476 8.32 -16.28 4.12
CA LEU A 476 9.45 -15.73 4.86
C LEU A 476 10.24 -14.80 3.94
N HIS A 477 10.41 -13.54 4.37
CA HIS A 477 11.28 -12.57 3.70
C HIS A 477 12.43 -12.17 4.60
N LEU A 478 13.66 -12.33 4.10
CA LEU A 478 14.88 -11.99 4.82
C LEU A 478 15.67 -10.95 4.02
N ARG A 479 16.16 -9.89 4.67
CA ARG A 479 17.17 -8.99 4.10
C ARG A 479 18.31 -8.79 5.09
N PHE A 480 19.53 -9.00 4.62
CA PHE A 480 20.75 -8.87 5.43
C PHE A 480 21.94 -8.39 4.60
N LYS A 481 22.94 -7.80 5.26
CA LYS A 481 24.25 -7.50 4.65
C LYS A 481 25.20 -8.70 4.71
N ALA A 482 25.90 -8.94 3.60
CA ALA A 482 26.86 -10.04 3.44
C ALA A 482 28.28 -9.70 3.96
N ILE A 483 28.42 -8.73 4.87
CA ILE A 483 29.72 -8.29 5.43
C ILE A 483 30.12 -9.08 6.68
N GLU A 484 31.35 -8.90 7.13
CA GLU A 484 31.92 -9.54 8.33
C GLU A 484 31.31 -8.99 9.62
N THR A 485 31.00 -9.88 10.55
CA THR A 485 30.61 -9.52 11.92
C THR A 485 31.84 -9.58 12.82
N LYS A 486 31.92 -8.66 13.77
CA LYS A 486 32.87 -8.79 14.90
C LYS A 486 32.52 -9.97 15.82
N SER A 487 31.27 -10.45 15.77
CA SER A 487 30.84 -11.69 16.42
C SER A 487 31.19 -12.89 15.55
N ASN A 488 31.72 -13.97 16.15
CA ASN A 488 32.04 -15.26 15.49
C ASN A 488 30.82 -15.98 14.87
N THR A 489 29.65 -15.36 14.82
CA THR A 489 28.43 -15.93 14.26
C THR A 489 28.39 -15.66 12.76
N GLY A 490 28.82 -16.63 11.95
CA GLY A 490 28.67 -16.59 10.50
C GLY A 490 27.20 -16.59 10.04
N PHE A 491 26.97 -16.89 8.76
CA PHE A 491 25.61 -17.08 8.24
C PHE A 491 25.13 -18.51 8.51
N GLU A 492 24.09 -18.66 9.33
CA GLU A 492 23.45 -19.94 9.64
C GLU A 492 21.93 -19.81 9.53
N LEU A 493 21.31 -20.58 8.63
CA LEU A 493 19.87 -20.54 8.40
C LEU A 493 19.29 -21.95 8.38
N ARG A 494 18.60 -22.33 9.46
CA ARG A 494 17.97 -23.66 9.59
C ARG A 494 16.45 -23.54 9.57
N LEU A 495 15.85 -23.93 8.44
CA LEU A 495 14.42 -23.81 8.16
C LEU A 495 13.74 -25.17 7.88
N GLU A 496 14.48 -26.27 8.01
CA GLU A 496 14.06 -27.65 7.65
C GLU A 496 12.71 -28.07 8.26
N HIS A 497 12.36 -27.50 9.41
CA HIS A 497 11.17 -27.85 10.18
C HIS A 497 9.93 -27.00 9.87
N LEU A 498 10.04 -25.99 8.98
CA LEU A 498 8.94 -25.09 8.63
C LEU A 498 7.96 -25.74 7.64
N SER A 499 7.13 -26.64 8.16
CA SER A 499 6.27 -27.51 7.36
C SER A 499 5.31 -26.77 6.39
N SER A 500 4.87 -25.55 6.69
CA SER A 500 3.92 -24.79 5.85
C SER A 500 4.57 -23.83 4.85
N LEU A 501 5.90 -23.70 4.86
CA LEU A 501 6.60 -22.68 4.08
C LEU A 501 6.45 -22.92 2.58
N ARG A 502 5.97 -21.91 1.86
CA ARG A 502 5.74 -21.95 0.40
C ARG A 502 6.70 -21.04 -0.35
N HIS A 503 6.99 -19.87 0.20
CA HIS A 503 7.80 -18.84 -0.44
C HIS A 503 8.89 -18.35 0.51
N LEU A 504 10.14 -18.44 0.05
CA LEU A 504 11.30 -17.85 0.69
C LEU A 504 11.88 -16.79 -0.24
N SER A 505 11.83 -15.53 0.20
CA SER A 505 12.41 -14.39 -0.53
C SER A 505 13.57 -13.85 0.28
N VAL A 506 14.77 -13.80 -0.31
CA VAL A 506 15.97 -13.34 0.35
C VAL A 506 16.60 -12.21 -0.45
N THR A 507 16.86 -11.08 0.21
CA THR A 507 17.62 -9.96 -0.33
C THR A 507 18.99 -9.92 0.33
N VAL A 508 20.04 -10.17 -0.45
CA VAL A 508 21.43 -10.07 -0.01
C VAL A 508 21.93 -8.68 -0.36
N ASP A 509 22.25 -7.91 0.67
CA ASP A 509 22.83 -6.58 0.55
C ASP A 509 24.36 -6.73 0.45
N CYS A 510 24.90 -6.36 -0.71
CA CYS A 510 26.27 -6.63 -1.14
C CYS A 510 27.22 -5.45 -0.90
N ASP A 511 26.71 -4.35 -0.33
CA ASP A 511 27.48 -3.17 0.05
C ASP A 511 28.62 -3.56 1.00
N ASP A 512 29.86 -3.19 0.65
CA ASP A 512 31.11 -3.54 1.32
C ASP A 512 31.39 -5.06 1.47
N ALA A 513 30.65 -5.93 0.77
CA ALA A 513 30.83 -7.37 0.84
C ALA A 513 31.76 -7.90 -0.26
N THR A 514 32.53 -8.94 0.06
CA THR A 514 33.33 -9.66 -0.93
C THR A 514 32.48 -10.67 -1.71
N ARG A 515 32.87 -10.99 -2.94
CA ARG A 515 32.11 -11.90 -3.81
C ARG A 515 31.97 -13.29 -3.21
N ARG A 516 33.06 -13.81 -2.62
CA ARG A 516 33.07 -15.10 -1.93
C ARG A 516 32.01 -15.19 -0.84
N ARG A 517 31.79 -14.11 -0.07
CA ARG A 517 30.81 -14.09 1.03
C ARG A 517 29.37 -14.09 0.54
N VAL A 518 29.09 -13.28 -0.47
CA VAL A 518 27.77 -13.25 -1.12
C VAL A 518 27.45 -14.65 -1.66
N GLU A 519 28.39 -15.27 -2.37
CA GLU A 519 28.22 -16.62 -2.93
C GLU A 519 28.07 -17.69 -1.83
N ALA A 520 28.83 -17.59 -0.71
CA ALA A 520 28.69 -18.50 0.42
C ALA A 520 27.34 -18.39 1.12
N ALA A 521 26.81 -17.17 1.31
CA ALA A 521 25.49 -16.94 1.88
C ALA A 521 24.39 -17.52 0.95
N GLU A 522 24.48 -17.26 -0.35
CA GLU A 522 23.56 -17.82 -1.34
C GLU A 522 23.61 -19.34 -1.42
N ALA A 523 24.81 -19.93 -1.39
CA ALA A 523 24.99 -21.37 -1.35
C ALA A 523 24.33 -21.96 -0.11
N THR A 524 24.49 -21.32 1.05
CA THR A 524 23.82 -21.75 2.30
C THR A 524 22.31 -21.68 2.17
N ILE A 525 21.74 -20.58 1.64
CA ILE A 525 20.29 -20.43 1.41
C ILE A 525 19.76 -21.52 0.47
N ARG A 526 20.44 -21.73 -0.67
CA ARG A 526 20.07 -22.75 -1.66
C ARG A 526 20.14 -24.14 -1.06
N ASN A 527 21.15 -24.42 -0.23
CA ASN A 527 21.25 -25.69 0.48
C ASN A 527 20.10 -25.88 1.46
N THR A 528 19.77 -24.87 2.26
CA THR A 528 18.62 -24.89 3.20
C THR A 528 17.30 -25.20 2.48
N VAL A 529 17.07 -24.63 1.29
CA VAL A 529 15.87 -24.93 0.48
C VAL A 529 15.90 -26.34 -0.10
N ARG A 530 17.08 -26.80 -0.56
CA ARG A 530 17.26 -28.14 -1.14
C ARG A 530 16.98 -29.26 -0.14
N ILE A 531 17.36 -29.08 1.13
CA ILE A 531 17.09 -30.06 2.20
C ILE A 531 15.68 -29.92 2.80
N HIS A 532 14.93 -28.88 2.46
CA HIS A 532 13.61 -28.64 3.01
C HIS A 532 12.59 -29.65 2.46
N PRO A 533 11.81 -30.35 3.31
CA PRO A 533 10.90 -31.42 2.87
C PRO A 533 9.86 -31.02 1.82
N ARG A 534 9.48 -29.73 1.79
CA ARG A 534 8.50 -29.18 0.84
C ARG A 534 9.09 -28.30 -0.28
N CYS A 535 10.43 -28.17 -0.37
CA CYS A 535 11.12 -27.37 -1.40
C CYS A 535 10.41 -26.03 -1.74
N PRO A 536 10.38 -25.05 -0.81
CA PRO A 536 9.69 -23.78 -1.04
C PRO A 536 10.24 -23.05 -2.27
N THR A 537 9.41 -22.26 -2.94
CA THR A 537 9.86 -21.37 -4.01
C THR A 537 10.86 -20.38 -3.45
N LEU A 538 12.07 -20.36 -4.04
CA LEU A 538 13.16 -19.50 -3.64
C LEU A 538 13.33 -18.34 -4.62
N GLU A 539 13.30 -17.12 -4.09
CA GLU A 539 13.70 -15.90 -4.80
C GLU A 539 14.89 -15.29 -4.08
N ILE A 540 16.02 -15.14 -4.77
CA ILE A 540 17.20 -14.42 -4.26
C ILE A 540 17.37 -13.16 -5.09
N LYS A 541 17.53 -12.02 -4.41
CA LYS A 541 17.87 -10.73 -5.01
C LYS A 541 19.13 -10.20 -4.36
N ARG A 542 20.06 -9.72 -5.17
CA ARG A 542 21.21 -8.94 -4.69
C ARG A 542 20.88 -7.45 -4.78
N LYS A 543 21.43 -6.67 -3.85
CA LYS A 543 21.37 -5.20 -3.86
C LYS A 543 22.79 -4.65 -3.69
N TRP A 544 23.05 -3.49 -4.29
CA TRP A 544 24.34 -2.79 -4.18
C TRP A 544 25.53 -3.64 -4.66
N GLU A 545 25.33 -4.43 -5.72
CA GLU A 545 26.39 -5.26 -6.31
C GLU A 545 27.56 -4.43 -6.85
N SER A 546 27.30 -3.20 -7.29
CA SER A 546 28.33 -2.25 -7.74
C SER A 546 29.30 -1.85 -6.64
N ASP A 547 28.88 -2.00 -5.37
CA ASP A 547 29.57 -1.47 -4.19
C ASP A 547 30.30 -2.60 -3.46
N MET A 548 30.45 -3.76 -4.12
CA MET A 548 31.21 -4.91 -3.62
C MET A 548 32.72 -4.64 -3.63
N VAL A 549 33.39 -5.12 -2.59
CA VAL A 549 34.85 -5.06 -2.50
C VAL A 549 35.45 -6.24 -3.25
N LYS A 550 36.59 -6.02 -3.91
CA LYS A 550 37.34 -7.08 -4.58
C LYS A 550 37.87 -8.06 -3.53
N ASP A 551 37.86 -9.36 -3.87
CA ASP A 551 38.51 -10.36 -3.02
C ASP A 551 40.01 -10.02 -2.90
N GLU A 552 40.63 -10.17 -1.72
CA GLU A 552 42.07 -9.89 -1.52
C GLU A 552 42.96 -10.66 -2.53
N ASP A 553 42.57 -11.90 -2.86
CA ASP A 553 43.21 -12.73 -3.90
C ASP A 553 43.16 -12.14 -5.33
N GLU A 554 42.23 -11.22 -5.65
CA GLU A 554 42.21 -10.51 -6.94
C GLU A 554 43.18 -9.32 -6.98
N MET A 555 43.59 -8.80 -5.83
CA MET A 555 44.67 -7.81 -5.76
C MET A 555 46.02 -8.49 -5.92
N GLU A 556 46.27 -9.58 -5.20
CA GLU A 556 47.52 -10.36 -5.34
C GLU A 556 47.68 -10.98 -6.73
N ARG A 557 46.60 -11.49 -7.34
CA ARG A 557 46.67 -11.99 -8.73
C ARG A 557 46.93 -10.91 -9.75
N ARG A 558 46.42 -9.68 -9.54
CA ARG A 558 46.72 -8.55 -10.42
C ARG A 558 48.17 -8.11 -10.28
N GLU A 559 48.70 -8.07 -9.06
CA GLU A 559 50.14 -7.82 -8.82
C GLU A 559 51.02 -8.89 -9.47
N CYS A 560 50.69 -10.19 -9.33
CA CYS A 560 51.40 -11.28 -10.01
C CYS A 560 51.33 -11.19 -11.55
N THR A 561 50.18 -10.84 -12.16
CA THR A 561 50.10 -10.67 -13.62
C THR A 561 50.84 -9.44 -14.13
N ILE A 562 50.95 -8.37 -13.33
CA ILE A 562 51.75 -7.18 -13.71
C ILE A 562 53.24 -7.54 -13.65
N GLU A 563 53.67 -8.30 -12.64
CA GLU A 563 55.05 -8.79 -12.56
C GLU A 563 55.41 -9.80 -13.67
N GLU A 564 54.48 -10.67 -14.09
CA GLU A 564 54.71 -11.61 -15.21
C GLU A 564 54.71 -10.93 -16.60
N GLU A 565 53.93 -9.87 -16.81
CA GLU A 565 53.95 -9.09 -18.06
C GLU A 565 55.18 -8.17 -18.18
N GLU A 566 55.71 -7.64 -17.07
CA GLU A 566 56.96 -6.85 -17.09
C GLU A 566 58.21 -7.71 -17.37
N VAL A 567 58.20 -9.01 -17.04
CA VAL A 567 59.32 -9.92 -17.30
C VAL A 567 59.37 -10.40 -18.76
N GLN A 568 58.26 -10.35 -19.52
CA GLN A 568 58.24 -10.75 -20.94
C GLN A 568 58.63 -9.63 -21.93
N HIS A 569 58.92 -8.42 -21.44
CA HIS A 569 59.36 -7.30 -22.27
C HIS A 569 60.84 -6.90 -22.08
N GLN A 570 61.61 -7.70 -21.35
CA GLN A 570 63.07 -7.61 -21.31
C GLN A 570 63.68 -8.90 -21.85
N ASP A 571 63.97 -8.90 -23.15
CA ASP A 571 65.19 -9.42 -23.80
C ASP A 571 64.92 -10.02 -25.19
N PRO A 572 65.88 -9.90 -26.13
CA PRO A 572 67.33 -9.73 -25.91
C PRO A 572 67.97 -8.43 -26.42
#